data_AF-A0A2X0QF30-F1
#
_entry.id   AF-A0A2X0QF30-F1
#
_cell.length_a   1.000
_cell.length_b   1.000
_cell.length_c   1.000
_cell.angle_alpha   90.00
_cell.angle_beta   90.00
_cell.angle_gamma   90.00
#
_symmetry.space_group_name_H-M   'P 1'
#
loop_
_entity.id
_entity.type
_entity.pdbx_description
1 polymer ?
#
loop_
_entity_poly.entity_id
_entity_poly.type
_entity_poly.pdbx_seq_one_letter_code
_entity_poly.pdbx_strand_id
1 'polypeptide(L)'
;MKLKTLTIENFRNFKNTEIKLSNKNIVFGMNDVGKTNLLWSLRFLLDRKIRVMGFSESDFHQKKTTETIKITLEVELKDGDRDSQNIISKVKGSRNSNELNIFYFEVVGKFEASEGIGIPILFWGNNLEKLDEIPQNGNFSTLDKLFNILYIDPTIDLDRVFSGNRRKIFNEKKMSENDVEIYDEISQLTSSMNEKISSMGIIKSFQKELTSEYKQLKDEDVSIELQSEMAIKGFFSDIHPYLKKQGDAILYPTSGDGRKKILAYSLLNYLNKEYDSERITIYLIEEPENSLHRSMQIALSKQLFEYGVYNYFILSTHSAELLYEMDDASLIRVYSKGNTMCSSKLYKVPGNFKFIKKELNAALATALFSNRVLLIEGPSEKVLFEKILTIVKPTYELEGGYLLLVDGIKFKPYYKILKELNIIPIVKTDNDFKSKRGQPNSFDLIGLNRCLELISQDKLDAIEINYSLEERERKVIENKKDIYDREEKKVSKLEKDNIYISRVDLEHDLYTVIPDKMNEVFGSGNPISNMQNKKLINMLKLIDKLSDEECYRIIEASDFKCLKSLVQNI
;
A
#
# COMPACT_ATOMS: atom_id res chain seq x y z
N MET A 1 12.55 19.39 -9.34
CA MET A 1 13.38 18.22 -9.68
C MET A 1 12.40 17.08 -9.97
N LYS A 2 12.82 16.01 -10.67
CA LYS A 2 12.01 14.79 -10.75
C LYS A 2 12.76 13.57 -10.25
N LEU A 3 12.15 12.81 -9.35
CA LEU A 3 12.62 11.45 -9.03
C LEU A 3 12.35 10.57 -10.25
N LYS A 4 13.35 9.81 -10.70
CA LYS A 4 13.26 9.02 -11.94
C LYS A 4 13.35 7.54 -11.69
N THR A 5 14.43 7.07 -11.07
CA THR A 5 14.66 5.64 -10.87
C THR A 5 15.34 5.37 -9.53
N LEU A 6 14.94 4.32 -8.82
CA LEU A 6 15.63 3.79 -7.65
C LEU A 6 16.08 2.37 -7.93
N THR A 7 17.39 2.12 -7.82
CA THR A 7 18.01 0.81 -7.98
C THR A 7 18.50 0.32 -6.62
N ILE A 8 18.17 -0.93 -6.28
CA ILE A 8 18.52 -1.55 -5.00
C ILE A 8 19.16 -2.91 -5.28
N GLU A 9 20.38 -3.10 -4.81
CA GLU A 9 21.14 -4.34 -4.95
C GLU A 9 21.60 -4.85 -3.58
N ASN A 10 21.44 -6.16 -3.37
CA ASN A 10 21.87 -6.93 -2.20
C ASN A 10 21.40 -6.38 -0.83
N PHE A 11 20.24 -5.73 -0.78
CA PHE A 11 19.68 -5.14 0.44
C PHE A 11 18.45 -5.90 0.93
N ARG A 12 18.54 -6.50 2.12
CA ARG A 12 17.45 -7.24 2.80
C ARG A 12 16.78 -8.28 1.88
N ASN A 13 15.54 -8.06 1.48
CA ASN A 13 14.77 -8.95 0.58
C ASN A 13 14.91 -8.57 -0.91
N PHE A 14 15.75 -7.59 -1.24
CA PHE A 14 16.02 -7.17 -2.62
C PHE A 14 17.40 -7.65 -3.06
N LYS A 15 17.43 -8.64 -3.95
CA LYS A 15 18.69 -9.07 -4.60
C LYS A 15 19.15 -8.04 -5.62
N ASN A 16 18.27 -7.69 -6.55
CA ASN A 16 18.47 -6.63 -7.53
C ASN A 16 17.07 -6.21 -8.02
N THR A 17 16.75 -4.93 -7.90
CA THR A 17 15.51 -4.36 -8.44
C THR A 17 15.73 -2.92 -8.90
N GLU A 18 15.04 -2.57 -9.99
CA GLU A 18 14.99 -1.22 -10.54
C GLU A 18 13.54 -0.73 -10.50
N ILE A 19 13.34 0.52 -10.09
CA ILE A 19 12.01 1.08 -9.80
C ILE A 19 11.88 2.43 -10.46
N LYS A 20 11.00 2.53 -11.45
CA LYS A 20 10.64 3.83 -12.02
C LYS A 20 9.78 4.60 -11.04
N LEU A 21 10.30 5.73 -10.57
CA LEU A 21 9.62 6.63 -9.66
C LEU A 21 8.87 7.74 -10.42
N SER A 22 8.05 8.45 -9.68
CA SER A 22 7.67 9.85 -9.92
C SER A 22 7.92 10.63 -8.62
N ASN A 23 7.48 11.89 -8.56
CA ASN A 23 7.61 12.65 -7.32
C ASN A 23 6.65 12.15 -6.23
N LYS A 24 5.46 11.66 -6.61
CA LYS A 24 4.49 11.03 -5.72
C LYS A 24 4.41 9.54 -6.02
N ASN A 25 4.66 8.67 -5.05
CA ASN A 25 4.65 7.22 -5.25
C ASN A 25 3.82 6.53 -4.18
N ILE A 26 2.99 5.57 -4.59
CA ILE A 26 2.28 4.69 -3.68
C ILE A 26 2.77 3.26 -3.85
N VAL A 27 3.21 2.67 -2.77
CA VAL A 27 3.74 1.32 -2.65
C VAL A 27 2.68 0.44 -2.00
N PHE A 28 2.27 -0.62 -2.68
CA PHE A 28 1.23 -1.53 -2.18
C PHE A 28 1.61 -2.99 -2.46
N GLY A 29 0.96 -3.91 -1.76
CA GLY A 29 1.25 -5.34 -1.81
C GLY A 29 0.97 -6.02 -0.47
N MET A 30 0.99 -7.35 -0.43
CA MET A 30 0.74 -8.14 0.79
C MET A 30 1.70 -7.78 1.94
N ASN A 31 1.39 -8.22 3.16
CA ASN A 31 2.31 -8.05 4.29
C ASN A 31 3.63 -8.77 4.01
N ASP A 32 4.72 -8.29 4.60
CA ASP A 32 6.04 -8.94 4.57
C ASP A 32 6.70 -9.11 3.20
N VAL A 33 6.13 -8.51 2.14
CA VAL A 33 6.74 -8.45 0.80
C VAL A 33 7.83 -7.38 0.70
N GLY A 34 8.15 -6.65 1.77
CA GLY A 34 9.26 -5.68 1.78
C GLY A 34 8.92 -4.23 1.38
N LYS A 35 7.68 -3.79 1.58
CA LYS A 35 7.29 -2.36 1.43
C LYS A 35 8.09 -1.45 2.37
N THR A 36 8.18 -1.85 3.64
CA THR A 36 9.02 -1.18 4.65
C THR A 36 10.48 -1.15 4.22
N ASN A 37 11.01 -2.28 3.73
CA ASN A 37 12.40 -2.35 3.26
C ASN A 37 12.66 -1.40 2.09
N LEU A 38 11.68 -1.19 1.20
CA LEU A 38 11.80 -0.18 0.16
C LEU A 38 11.94 1.24 0.76
N LEU A 39 11.12 1.61 1.73
CA LEU A 39 11.27 2.91 2.43
C LEU A 39 12.63 3.02 3.13
N TRP A 40 13.07 1.95 3.80
CA TRP A 40 14.36 1.90 4.50
C TRP A 40 15.56 2.04 3.56
N SER A 41 15.48 1.55 2.31
CA SER A 41 16.56 1.76 1.34
C SER A 41 16.82 3.26 1.08
N LEU A 42 15.76 4.06 0.94
CA LEU A 42 15.86 5.51 0.81
C LEU A 42 16.34 6.17 2.10
N ARG A 43 16.01 5.63 3.27
CA ARG A 43 16.54 6.12 4.56
C ARG A 43 18.04 5.88 4.67
N PHE A 44 18.55 4.71 4.31
CA PHE A 44 19.99 4.47 4.32
C PHE A 44 20.75 5.40 3.36
N LEU A 45 20.16 5.71 2.21
CA LEU A 45 20.75 6.66 1.27
C LEU A 45 20.72 8.11 1.80
N LEU A 46 19.53 8.60 2.21
CA LEU A 46 19.27 10.03 2.38
C LEU A 46 19.07 10.48 3.84
N ASP A 47 18.76 9.58 4.78
CA ASP A 47 18.54 9.90 6.20
C ASP A 47 19.82 9.67 7.02
N ARG A 48 20.49 10.77 7.38
CA ARG A 48 21.67 10.76 8.25
C ARG A 48 21.49 9.91 9.50
N LYS A 49 20.34 10.00 10.17
CA LYS A 49 20.13 9.35 11.47
C LYS A 49 20.24 7.84 11.36
N ILE A 50 19.78 7.29 10.24
CA ILE A 50 19.86 5.85 9.95
C ILE A 50 21.22 5.50 9.38
N ARG A 51 21.74 6.29 8.43
CA ARG A 51 23.03 6.01 7.80
C ARG A 51 24.19 5.97 8.80
N VAL A 52 24.21 6.84 9.81
CA VAL A 52 25.26 6.84 10.86
C VAL A 52 25.27 5.56 11.70
N MET A 53 24.16 4.82 11.74
CA MET A 53 24.10 3.52 12.43
C MET A 53 24.80 2.41 11.64
N GLY A 54 25.17 2.63 10.38
CA GLY A 54 25.73 1.60 9.50
C GLY A 54 24.72 0.51 9.11
N PHE A 55 25.15 -0.40 8.25
CA PHE A 55 24.35 -1.56 7.84
C PHE A 55 24.62 -2.73 8.79
N SER A 56 23.58 -3.29 9.38
CA SER A 56 23.70 -4.53 10.14
C SER A 56 23.94 -5.73 9.21
N GLU A 57 24.42 -6.86 9.74
CA GLU A 57 24.53 -8.10 8.97
C GLU A 57 23.19 -8.53 8.32
N SER A 58 22.07 -8.28 9.02
CA SER A 58 20.71 -8.54 8.51
C SER A 58 20.27 -7.62 7.37
N ASP A 59 20.95 -6.49 7.15
CA ASP A 59 20.66 -5.62 6.01
C ASP A 59 21.23 -6.17 4.69
N PHE A 60 22.19 -7.08 4.74
CA PHE A 60 22.73 -7.75 3.55
C PHE A 60 21.75 -8.83 3.07
N HIS A 61 21.53 -8.92 1.77
CA HIS A 61 20.62 -9.90 1.20
C HIS A 61 21.02 -11.32 1.58
N GLN A 62 20.11 -12.05 2.24
CA GLN A 62 20.37 -13.39 2.78
C GLN A 62 21.58 -13.44 3.75
N LYS A 63 21.91 -12.31 4.41
CA LYS A 63 23.11 -12.15 5.26
C LYS A 63 24.44 -12.41 4.53
N LYS A 64 24.47 -12.29 3.20
CA LYS A 64 25.70 -12.44 2.42
C LYS A 64 26.56 -11.19 2.51
N THR A 65 27.35 -11.09 3.56
CA THR A 65 28.26 -9.96 3.82
C THR A 65 29.45 -9.88 2.84
N THR A 66 29.67 -10.94 2.05
CA THR A 66 30.63 -10.93 0.93
C THR A 66 30.17 -10.08 -0.25
N GLU A 67 28.86 -9.84 -0.37
CA GLU A 67 28.28 -8.97 -1.39
C GLU A 67 28.13 -7.56 -0.85
N THR A 68 28.32 -6.55 -1.69
CA THR A 68 28.13 -5.15 -1.29
C THR A 68 26.67 -4.73 -1.49
N ILE A 69 26.12 -4.02 -0.51
CA ILE A 69 24.84 -3.31 -0.68
C ILE A 69 25.08 -2.11 -1.60
N LYS A 70 24.19 -1.89 -2.57
CA LYS A 70 24.22 -0.70 -3.42
C LYS A 70 22.80 -0.15 -3.58
N ILE A 71 22.60 1.11 -3.23
CA ILE A 71 21.31 1.80 -3.39
C ILE A 71 21.56 3.09 -4.14
N THR A 72 20.97 3.21 -5.33
CA THR A 72 21.21 4.32 -6.25
C THR A 72 19.89 5.00 -6.61
N LEU A 73 19.81 6.31 -6.37
CA LEU A 73 18.69 7.16 -6.75
C LEU A 73 19.08 8.04 -7.95
N GLU A 74 18.40 7.84 -9.07
CA GLU A 74 18.45 8.69 -10.24
C GLU A 74 17.38 9.79 -10.15
N VAL A 75 17.82 11.04 -10.38
CA VAL A 75 16.96 12.21 -10.49
C VAL A 75 17.17 12.93 -11.81
N GLU A 76 16.10 13.50 -12.33
CA GLU A 76 16.12 14.43 -13.46
C GLU A 76 16.08 15.87 -12.93
N LEU A 77 17.09 16.65 -13.30
CA LEU A 77 17.25 18.06 -13.04
C LEU A 77 16.59 18.86 -14.17
N LYS A 78 15.83 19.89 -13.81
CA LYS A 78 15.11 20.74 -14.75
C LYS A 78 15.54 22.19 -14.63
N ASP A 79 15.64 22.87 -15.76
CA ASP A 79 15.93 24.30 -15.79
C ASP A 79 14.80 25.11 -15.15
N GLY A 80 15.17 26.14 -14.39
CA GLY A 80 14.23 27.03 -13.68
C GLY A 80 13.59 26.44 -12.42
N ASP A 81 13.86 25.17 -12.10
CA ASP A 81 13.34 24.52 -10.90
C ASP A 81 14.27 24.74 -9.68
N ARG A 82 13.69 25.22 -8.58
CA ARG A 82 14.42 25.57 -7.33
C ARG A 82 15.25 24.42 -6.78
N ASP A 83 14.69 23.21 -6.73
CA ASP A 83 15.37 22.04 -6.16
C ASP A 83 16.55 21.60 -7.03
N SER A 84 16.37 21.68 -8.36
CA SER A 84 17.41 21.38 -9.33
C SER A 84 18.56 22.38 -9.19
N GLN A 85 18.27 23.68 -9.07
CA GLN A 85 19.28 24.70 -8.80
C GLN A 85 20.01 24.47 -7.46
N ASN A 86 19.28 24.07 -6.43
CA ASN A 86 19.86 23.75 -5.11
C ASN A 86 20.89 22.61 -5.22
N ILE A 87 20.54 21.51 -5.93
CA ILE A 87 21.47 20.40 -6.21
C ILE A 87 22.69 20.91 -6.97
N ILE A 88 22.47 21.62 -8.09
CA ILE A 88 23.55 22.13 -8.95
C ILE A 88 24.51 23.03 -8.16
N SER A 89 23.98 23.87 -7.26
CA SER A 89 24.79 24.81 -6.47
C SER A 89 25.75 24.14 -5.49
N LYS A 90 25.41 22.95 -5.00
CA LYS A 90 26.16 22.20 -3.97
C LYS A 90 27.11 21.14 -4.53
N VAL A 91 26.93 20.77 -5.80
CA VAL A 91 27.64 19.67 -6.50
C VAL A 91 28.82 20.19 -7.35
N LYS A 92 29.17 21.48 -7.26
CA LYS A 92 30.21 22.16 -8.08
C LYS A 92 31.40 21.24 -8.43
N GLY A 93 31.53 20.86 -9.70
CA GLY A 93 32.64 20.06 -10.24
C GLY A 93 32.32 18.59 -10.58
N SER A 94 31.23 18.01 -10.06
CA SER A 94 30.87 16.59 -10.31
C SER A 94 29.91 16.38 -11.49
N ARG A 95 29.91 17.30 -12.47
CA ARG A 95 29.12 17.22 -13.71
C ARG A 95 30.06 17.13 -14.91
N ASN A 96 30.37 15.90 -15.32
CA ASN A 96 31.46 15.61 -16.26
C ASN A 96 30.99 15.00 -17.60
N SER A 97 29.70 14.64 -17.73
CA SER A 97 29.10 14.05 -18.95
C SER A 97 28.26 15.04 -19.79
N ASN A 98 27.94 14.65 -21.03
CA ASN A 98 27.09 15.40 -21.97
C ASN A 98 25.61 15.47 -21.53
N GLU A 99 25.12 14.51 -20.73
CA GLU A 99 23.76 14.54 -20.17
C GLU A 99 23.76 15.27 -18.83
N LEU A 100 23.65 16.59 -18.87
CA LEU A 100 23.62 17.43 -17.66
C LEU A 100 22.33 17.27 -16.85
N ASN A 101 21.25 16.75 -17.46
CA ASN A 101 19.93 16.70 -16.85
C ASN A 101 19.74 15.51 -15.90
N ILE A 102 20.62 14.50 -15.93
CA ILE A 102 20.50 13.33 -15.06
C ILE A 102 21.55 13.41 -13.96
N PHE A 103 21.16 13.04 -12.74
CA PHE A 103 22.06 13.03 -11.60
C PHE A 103 21.76 11.84 -10.70
N TYR A 104 22.80 11.25 -10.11
CA TYR A 104 22.74 10.06 -9.29
C TYR A 104 23.23 10.37 -7.88
N PHE A 105 22.56 9.78 -6.89
CA PHE A 105 23.01 9.68 -5.51
C PHE A 105 23.08 8.21 -5.13
N GLU A 106 24.18 7.78 -4.52
CA GLU A 106 24.41 6.38 -4.23
C GLU A 106 24.97 6.18 -2.82
N VAL A 107 24.57 5.10 -2.18
CA VAL A 107 25.21 4.57 -0.98
C VAL A 107 25.65 3.14 -1.25
N VAL A 108 26.91 2.86 -0.91
CA VAL A 108 27.50 1.53 -0.95
C VAL A 108 27.79 1.08 0.47
N GLY A 109 27.25 -0.06 0.87
CA GLY A 109 27.52 -0.70 2.15
C GLY A 109 28.53 -1.83 1.98
N LYS A 110 29.75 -1.64 2.49
CA LYS A 110 30.79 -2.68 2.53
C LYS A 110 30.91 -3.24 3.94
N PHE A 111 30.76 -4.55 4.10
CA PHE A 111 30.87 -5.18 5.41
C PHE A 111 32.31 -5.20 5.91
N GLU A 112 32.53 -4.67 7.11
CA GLU A 112 33.82 -4.70 7.79
C GLU A 112 33.75 -5.68 8.97
N ALA A 113 34.35 -6.86 8.78
CA ALA A 113 34.24 -7.97 9.73
C ALA A 113 34.85 -7.66 11.12
N SER A 114 35.85 -6.78 11.19
CA SER A 114 36.45 -6.33 12.45
C SER A 114 35.51 -5.48 13.30
N GLU A 115 34.61 -4.73 12.66
CA GLU A 115 33.62 -3.87 13.33
C GLU A 115 32.24 -4.52 13.44
N GLY A 116 32.01 -5.61 12.67
CA GLY A 116 30.72 -6.31 12.63
C GLY A 116 29.61 -5.50 11.96
N ILE A 117 29.98 -4.49 11.16
CA ILE A 117 29.05 -3.53 10.57
C ILE A 117 29.42 -3.22 9.12
N GLY A 118 28.42 -2.90 8.31
CA GLY A 118 28.59 -2.40 6.96
C GLY A 118 28.77 -0.89 6.94
N ILE A 119 29.94 -0.43 6.51
CA ILE A 119 30.27 0.98 6.43
C ILE A 119 29.59 1.61 5.20
N PRO A 120 28.76 2.65 5.38
CA PRO A 120 28.10 3.34 4.28
C PRO A 120 29.03 4.39 3.66
N ILE A 121 29.36 4.21 2.40
CA ILE A 121 30.13 5.17 1.59
C ILE A 121 29.18 5.83 0.60
N LEU A 122 29.21 7.16 0.52
CA LEU A 122 28.30 7.93 -0.31
C LEU A 122 28.98 8.38 -1.60
N PHE A 123 28.26 8.27 -2.72
CA PHE A 123 28.71 8.73 -4.03
C PHE A 123 27.64 9.58 -4.73
N TRP A 124 28.06 10.43 -5.65
CA TRP A 124 27.16 11.20 -6.50
C TRP A 124 27.78 11.51 -7.87
N GLY A 125 26.98 11.95 -8.84
CA GLY A 125 27.51 12.36 -10.13
C GLY A 125 26.47 12.29 -11.25
N ASN A 126 26.84 12.74 -12.45
CA ASN A 126 25.99 12.64 -13.64
C ASN A 126 26.43 11.51 -14.60
N ASN A 127 27.33 10.63 -14.17
CA ASN A 127 27.70 9.41 -14.87
C ASN A 127 27.73 8.24 -13.87
N LEU A 128 26.86 7.26 -14.06
CA LEU A 128 26.74 6.10 -13.18
C LEU A 128 28.01 5.24 -13.12
N GLU A 129 28.81 5.22 -14.18
CA GLU A 129 30.07 4.46 -14.22
C GLU A 129 31.21 5.16 -13.49
N LYS A 130 31.08 6.47 -13.24
CA LYS A 130 32.12 7.31 -12.65
C LYS A 130 31.50 8.33 -11.71
N LEU A 131 31.10 7.85 -10.54
CA LEU A 131 30.60 8.69 -9.44
C LEU A 131 31.77 9.18 -8.57
N ASP A 132 31.64 10.40 -8.08
CA ASP A 132 32.57 10.99 -7.12
C ASP A 132 32.10 10.68 -5.70
N GLU A 133 33.03 10.37 -4.80
CA GLU A 133 32.73 10.20 -3.38
C GLU A 133 32.28 11.53 -2.76
N ILE A 134 31.21 11.51 -1.96
CA ILE A 134 30.68 12.71 -1.31
C ILE A 134 31.56 13.03 -0.08
N PRO A 135 32.11 14.25 0.03
CA PRO A 135 32.89 14.64 1.21
C PRO A 135 32.08 14.49 2.50
N GLN A 136 32.69 13.83 3.50
CA GLN A 136 32.12 13.62 4.83
C GLN A 136 32.97 14.34 5.88
N ASN A 137 32.31 15.09 6.76
CA ASN A 137 32.90 15.69 7.95
C ASN A 137 32.35 14.98 9.18
N GLY A 138 33.04 13.91 9.60
CA GLY A 138 32.52 12.98 10.61
C GLY A 138 31.19 12.38 10.16
N ASN A 139 30.18 12.44 11.03
CA ASN A 139 28.85 11.86 10.76
C ASN A 139 27.96 12.72 9.84
N PHE A 140 28.50 13.75 9.18
CA PHE A 140 27.73 14.71 8.39
C PHE A 140 28.29 14.82 6.97
N SER A 141 27.41 14.82 5.97
CA SER A 141 27.77 14.88 4.55
C SER A 141 27.10 16.07 3.85
N THR A 142 27.61 16.46 2.69
CA THR A 142 26.96 17.51 1.86
C THR A 142 25.54 17.11 1.44
N LEU A 143 25.26 15.80 1.35
CA LEU A 143 23.93 15.26 1.07
C LEU A 143 22.91 15.65 2.14
N ASP A 144 23.32 15.76 3.40
CA ASP A 144 22.45 16.11 4.53
C ASP A 144 22.03 17.59 4.52
N LYS A 145 22.79 18.44 3.79
CA LYS A 145 22.41 19.83 3.48
C LYS A 145 21.45 19.90 2.30
N LEU A 146 21.37 18.86 1.47
CA LEU A 146 20.50 18.81 0.30
C LEU A 146 19.11 18.29 0.65
N PHE A 147 19.06 17.13 1.31
CA PHE A 147 17.81 16.42 1.57
C PHE A 147 17.39 16.49 3.04
N ASN A 148 16.07 16.50 3.24
CA ASN A 148 15.44 16.29 4.52
C ASN A 148 14.50 15.08 4.40
N ILE A 149 14.81 13.98 5.10
CA ILE A 149 13.94 12.80 5.11
C ILE A 149 12.99 12.90 6.30
N LEU A 150 11.70 12.99 6.00
CA LEU A 150 10.65 12.95 7.00
C LEU A 150 9.96 11.59 6.96
N TYR A 151 10.44 10.68 7.81
CA TYR A 151 9.85 9.36 7.96
C TYR A 151 8.71 9.38 8.99
N ILE A 152 7.54 8.95 8.55
CA ILE A 152 6.32 8.84 9.34
C ILE A 152 6.04 7.37 9.58
N ASP A 153 6.21 6.97 10.84
CA ASP A 153 6.00 5.61 11.34
C ASP A 153 4.49 5.27 11.47
N PRO A 154 4.07 4.01 11.27
CA PRO A 154 2.67 3.60 11.45
C PRO A 154 2.13 3.90 12.85
N THR A 155 3.00 3.84 13.86
CA THR A 155 2.72 4.03 15.29
C THR A 155 3.12 5.40 15.80
N ILE A 156 3.21 6.39 14.90
CA ILE A 156 3.63 7.76 15.24
C ILE A 156 2.92 8.30 16.48
N ASP A 157 3.73 8.56 17.50
CA ASP A 157 3.25 9.08 18.77
C ASP A 157 3.45 10.59 18.85
N LEU A 158 2.36 11.31 19.14
CA LEU A 158 2.36 12.77 19.23
C LEU A 158 3.32 13.26 20.32
N ASP A 159 3.33 12.60 21.48
CA ASP A 159 4.12 13.03 22.64
C ASP A 159 5.62 12.86 22.36
N ARG A 160 6.03 11.77 21.71
CA ARG A 160 7.41 11.56 21.23
C ARG A 160 7.82 12.59 20.17
N VAL A 161 6.95 12.88 19.21
CA VAL A 161 7.24 13.88 18.17
C VAL A 161 7.36 15.27 18.79
N PHE A 162 6.46 15.62 19.71
CA PHE A 162 6.47 16.92 20.38
C PHE A 162 7.70 17.08 21.27
N SER A 163 7.92 16.15 22.21
CA SER A 163 9.05 16.16 23.15
C SER A 163 10.40 16.19 22.43
N GLY A 164 10.58 15.36 21.40
CA GLY A 164 11.81 15.30 20.60
C GLY A 164 12.12 16.57 19.80
N ASN A 165 11.13 17.43 19.59
CA ASN A 165 11.27 18.69 18.86
C ASN A 165 11.09 19.94 19.72
N ARG A 166 11.00 19.82 21.06
CA ARG A 166 10.76 20.96 21.96
C ARG A 166 11.68 22.15 21.75
N ARG A 167 12.99 21.93 21.59
CA ARG A 167 13.96 23.00 21.34
C ARG A 167 13.70 23.78 20.04
N LYS A 168 13.10 23.13 19.04
CA LYS A 168 12.67 23.76 17.79
C LYS A 168 11.31 24.45 17.97
N ILE A 169 10.40 23.89 18.75
CA ILE A 169 9.07 24.48 18.98
C ILE A 169 9.19 25.74 19.83
N PHE A 170 9.89 25.62 20.96
CA PHE A 170 10.14 26.67 21.94
C PHE A 170 11.56 27.19 21.80
N ASN A 171 11.83 27.86 20.67
CA ASN A 171 13.13 28.46 20.44
C ASN A 171 13.27 29.75 21.25
N GLU A 172 13.95 29.68 22.39
CA GLU A 172 14.19 30.81 23.30
C GLU A 172 14.79 32.04 22.58
N LYS A 173 15.55 31.84 21.50
CA LYS A 173 16.12 32.94 20.71
C LYS A 173 15.09 33.80 19.97
N LYS A 174 13.85 33.33 19.85
CA LYS A 174 12.72 34.05 19.22
C LYS A 174 11.81 34.74 20.24
N MET A 175 12.13 34.68 21.54
CA MET A 175 11.34 35.31 22.59
C MET A 175 11.36 36.84 22.46
N SER A 176 10.19 37.47 22.60
CA SER A 176 10.08 38.92 22.74
C SER A 176 10.50 39.37 24.14
N GLU A 177 10.75 40.67 24.34
CA GLU A 177 11.08 41.23 25.67
C GLU A 177 10.00 40.86 26.72
N ASN A 178 8.72 40.92 26.33
CA ASN A 178 7.60 40.52 27.17
C ASN A 178 7.61 39.01 27.49
N ASP A 179 8.06 38.15 26.58
CA ASP A 179 8.17 36.71 26.85
C ASP A 179 9.28 36.40 27.86
N VAL A 180 10.36 37.20 27.87
CA VAL A 180 11.45 37.07 28.84
C VAL A 180 10.97 37.45 30.25
N GLU A 181 10.20 38.52 30.39
CA GLU A 181 9.61 38.90 31.68
C GLU A 181 8.71 37.78 32.23
N ILE A 182 7.83 37.22 31.40
CA ILE A 182 6.97 36.09 31.78
C ILE A 182 7.80 34.84 32.13
N TYR A 183 8.89 34.58 31.41
CA TYR A 183 9.78 33.45 31.67
C TYR A 183 10.40 33.54 33.08
N ASP A 184 10.83 34.74 33.47
CA ASP A 184 11.42 34.99 34.80
C ASP A 184 10.37 34.85 35.91
N GLU A 185 9.15 35.34 35.68
CA GLU A 185 8.02 35.14 36.61
C GLU A 185 7.71 33.64 36.82
N ILE A 186 7.64 32.86 35.74
CA ILE A 186 7.41 31.41 35.81
C ILE A 186 8.55 30.71 36.56
N SER A 187 9.80 31.14 36.34
CA SER A 187 10.95 30.58 37.03
C SER A 187 10.89 30.83 38.54
N GLN A 188 10.49 32.03 38.97
CA GLN A 188 10.28 32.35 40.39
C GLN A 188 9.15 31.52 41.01
N LEU A 189 8.02 31.39 40.32
CA LEU A 189 6.91 30.55 40.76
C LEU A 189 7.31 29.07 40.88
N THR A 190 8.12 28.58 39.95
CA THR A 190 8.64 27.20 39.96
C THR A 190 9.52 26.97 41.17
N SER A 191 10.41 27.90 41.52
CA SER A 191 11.22 27.83 42.75
C SER A 191 10.34 27.77 44.00
N SER A 192 9.35 28.67 44.12
CA SER A 192 8.42 28.66 45.26
C SER A 192 7.61 27.36 45.35
N MET A 193 7.22 26.78 44.20
CA MET A 193 6.54 25.49 44.16
C MET A 193 7.45 24.37 44.68
N ASN A 194 8.73 24.32 44.27
CA ASN A 194 9.66 23.29 44.73
C ASN A 194 9.98 23.39 46.23
N GLU A 195 10.06 24.61 46.77
CA GLU A 195 10.18 24.81 48.22
C GLU A 195 8.98 24.22 48.96
N LYS A 196 7.76 24.44 48.45
CA LYS A 196 6.55 23.86 49.03
C LYS A 196 6.53 22.33 48.93
N ILE A 197 6.90 21.76 47.78
CA ILE A 197 7.00 20.30 47.60
C ILE A 197 8.02 19.71 48.60
N SER A 198 9.20 20.31 48.70
CA SER A 198 10.26 19.88 49.62
C SER A 198 9.86 20.04 51.09
N SER A 199 8.92 20.94 51.39
CA SER A 199 8.40 21.12 52.75
C SER A 199 7.45 20.01 53.20
N MET A 200 6.87 19.22 52.26
CA MET A 200 5.90 18.17 52.57
C MET A 200 6.54 17.07 53.42
N GLY A 201 5.91 16.72 54.55
CA GLY A 201 6.46 15.74 55.50
C GLY A 201 6.79 14.38 54.88
N ILE A 202 5.95 13.91 53.95
CA ILE A 202 6.15 12.66 53.19
C ILE A 202 7.40 12.70 52.31
N ILE A 203 7.72 13.85 51.71
CA ILE A 203 8.89 14.02 50.84
C ILE A 203 10.15 14.04 51.70
N LYS A 204 10.16 14.78 52.81
CA LYS A 204 11.30 14.84 53.74
C LYS A 204 11.64 13.50 54.36
N SER A 205 10.63 12.74 54.79
CA SER A 205 10.85 11.41 55.38
C SER A 205 11.46 10.47 54.34
N PHE A 206 10.90 10.45 53.13
CA PHE A 206 11.38 9.60 52.05
C PHE A 206 12.80 9.97 51.58
N GLN A 207 13.11 11.27 51.44
CA GLN A 207 14.48 11.74 51.13
C GLN A 207 15.50 11.28 52.16
N LYS A 208 15.15 11.34 53.46
CA LYS A 208 16.03 10.94 54.56
C LYS A 208 16.28 9.43 54.55
N GLU A 209 15.24 8.64 54.36
CA GLU A 209 15.35 7.17 54.25
C GLU A 209 16.19 6.79 53.03
N LEU A 210 15.90 7.34 51.85
CA LEU A 210 16.62 7.05 50.62
C LEU A 210 18.10 7.46 50.69
N THR A 211 18.40 8.61 51.29
CA THR A 211 19.79 9.07 51.52
C THR A 211 20.52 8.11 52.46
N SER A 212 19.85 7.60 53.50
CA SER A 212 20.45 6.66 54.44
C SER A 212 20.78 5.32 53.79
N GLU A 213 19.88 4.80 52.94
CA GLU A 213 20.11 3.59 52.14
C GLU A 213 21.25 3.77 51.14
N TYR A 214 21.30 4.90 50.42
CA TYR A 214 22.41 5.19 49.49
C TYR A 214 23.77 5.20 50.19
N LYS A 215 23.85 5.83 51.37
CA LYS A 215 25.10 5.91 52.15
C LYS A 215 25.57 4.54 52.66
N GLN A 216 24.68 3.57 52.85
CA GLN A 216 25.09 2.20 53.18
C GLN A 216 25.81 1.51 52.02
N LEU A 217 25.45 1.85 50.77
CA LEU A 217 26.07 1.28 49.57
C LEU A 217 27.37 2.02 49.18
N LYS A 218 27.41 3.34 49.41
CA LYS A 218 28.53 4.19 49.01
C LYS A 218 28.71 5.36 49.99
N ASP A 219 29.84 5.35 50.69
CA ASP A 219 30.17 6.39 51.68
C ASP A 219 30.69 7.65 50.99
N GLU A 220 29.78 8.51 50.57
CA GLU A 220 30.05 9.81 49.96
C GLU A 220 29.22 10.91 50.65
N ASP A 221 29.75 12.13 50.66
CA ASP A 221 29.07 13.30 51.22
C ASP A 221 28.03 13.86 50.24
N VAL A 222 26.97 13.08 50.03
CA VAL A 222 25.85 13.41 49.14
C VAL A 222 24.53 13.28 49.89
N SER A 223 23.61 14.20 49.63
CA SER A 223 22.21 14.15 50.06
C SER A 223 21.29 14.02 48.85
N ILE A 224 20.29 13.14 48.92
CA ILE A 224 19.33 12.97 47.84
C ILE A 224 18.19 13.96 48.01
N GLU A 225 17.99 14.82 47.02
CA GLU A 225 16.88 15.74 46.93
C GLU A 225 15.86 15.31 45.87
N LEU A 226 14.61 15.68 46.10
CA LEU A 226 13.47 15.42 45.21
C LEU A 226 12.90 16.77 44.83
N GLN A 227 12.94 17.07 43.54
CA GLN A 227 12.48 18.33 42.97
C GLN A 227 11.60 18.05 41.75
N SER A 228 10.76 19.01 41.37
CA SER A 228 9.97 18.91 40.12
C SER A 228 10.89 18.89 38.91
N GLU A 229 10.53 18.13 37.87
CA GLU A 229 11.29 18.05 36.62
C GLU A 229 11.38 19.43 35.93
N MET A 230 10.36 20.28 36.08
CA MET A 230 10.34 21.68 35.59
C MET A 230 11.49 22.51 36.16
N ALA A 231 11.90 22.25 37.40
CA ALA A 231 12.97 22.98 38.08
C ALA A 231 14.34 22.72 37.42
N ILE A 232 14.51 21.48 36.95
CA ILE A 232 15.79 20.98 36.43
C ILE A 232 15.87 21.17 34.92
N LYS A 233 14.77 20.91 34.20
CA LYS A 233 14.72 20.91 32.73
C LYS A 233 14.05 22.14 32.11
N GLY A 234 13.49 23.03 32.94
CA GLY A 234 12.72 24.21 32.51
C GLY A 234 11.24 23.87 32.23
N PHE A 235 10.33 24.83 32.41
CA PHE A 235 8.88 24.57 32.35
C PHE A 235 8.35 24.08 30.99
N PHE A 236 9.08 24.33 29.89
CA PHE A 236 8.75 23.74 28.58
C PHE A 236 8.84 22.19 28.58
N SER A 237 9.52 21.58 29.56
CA SER A 237 9.59 20.13 29.73
C SER A 237 8.24 19.48 30.05
N ASP A 238 7.27 20.25 30.52
CA ASP A 238 6.01 19.69 31.02
C ASP A 238 4.82 20.15 30.16
N ILE A 239 5.08 20.92 29.09
CA ILE A 239 4.04 21.32 28.12
C ILE A 239 3.71 20.13 27.22
N HIS A 240 2.40 19.91 27.05
CA HIS A 240 1.81 18.90 26.19
C HIS A 240 0.68 19.49 25.35
N PRO A 241 0.53 19.09 24.07
CA PRO A 241 -0.55 19.56 23.22
C PRO A 241 -1.89 18.89 23.58
N TYR A 242 -2.90 19.70 23.85
CA TYR A 242 -4.28 19.27 24.10
C TYR A 242 -5.25 19.85 23.06
N LEU A 243 -6.36 19.15 22.81
CA LEU A 243 -7.43 19.65 21.95
C LEU A 243 -8.50 20.35 22.79
N LYS A 244 -8.96 21.52 22.32
CA LYS A 244 -10.07 22.26 22.93
C LYS A 244 -11.11 22.57 21.87
N LYS A 245 -12.36 22.22 22.12
CA LYS A 245 -13.49 22.59 21.24
C LYS A 245 -13.88 24.04 21.52
N GLN A 246 -14.18 24.81 20.47
CA GLN A 246 -14.66 26.19 20.66
C GLN A 246 -15.97 26.19 21.47
N GLY A 247 -16.03 27.04 22.50
CA GLY A 247 -17.17 27.13 23.42
C GLY A 247 -17.16 26.10 24.56
N ASP A 248 -16.18 25.21 24.61
CA ASP A 248 -16.02 24.22 25.68
C ASP A 248 -14.86 24.60 26.62
N ALA A 249 -15.04 24.41 27.93
CA ALA A 249 -13.99 24.64 28.92
C ALA A 249 -13.10 23.41 29.12
N ILE A 250 -13.57 22.23 28.70
CA ILE A 250 -12.89 20.96 28.92
C ILE A 250 -11.77 20.80 27.89
N LEU A 251 -10.55 20.59 28.39
CA LEU A 251 -9.44 20.09 27.58
C LEU A 251 -9.69 18.62 27.33
N TYR A 252 -9.80 18.25 26.08
CA TYR A 252 -9.84 16.85 25.71
C TYR A 252 -8.39 16.37 25.77
N PRO A 253 -8.06 15.36 26.60
CA PRO A 253 -6.89 14.55 26.29
C PRO A 253 -7.05 14.15 24.83
N THR A 254 -5.95 14.04 24.10
CA THR A 254 -5.96 13.64 22.69
C THR A 254 -6.39 12.16 22.56
N SER A 255 -7.59 11.85 23.03
CA SER A 255 -8.21 10.55 23.11
C SER A 255 -8.79 10.24 21.75
N GLY A 256 -8.16 9.27 21.09
CA GLY A 256 -8.38 8.92 19.70
C GLY A 256 -7.06 8.96 18.97
N ASP A 257 -6.48 7.78 18.77
CA ASP A 257 -5.17 7.59 18.13
C ASP A 257 -5.09 8.30 16.76
N GLY A 258 -6.18 8.25 15.98
CA GLY A 258 -6.26 8.99 14.72
C GLY A 258 -6.15 10.52 14.84
N ARG A 259 -6.65 11.13 15.92
CA ARG A 259 -6.49 12.58 16.17
C ARG A 259 -5.06 12.93 16.57
N LYS A 260 -4.43 12.12 17.43
CA LYS A 260 -3.01 12.26 17.77
C LYS A 260 -2.14 12.21 16.52
N LYS A 261 -2.42 11.25 15.63
CA LYS A 261 -1.73 11.07 14.35
C LYS A 261 -1.81 12.31 13.46
N ILE A 262 -3.01 12.86 13.27
CA ILE A 262 -3.22 14.09 12.49
C ILE A 262 -2.49 15.30 13.09
N LEU A 263 -2.52 15.45 14.42
CA LEU A 263 -1.76 16.50 15.11
C LEU A 263 -0.25 16.33 14.95
N ALA A 264 0.25 15.10 15.07
CA ALA A 264 1.66 14.80 14.88
C ALA A 264 2.11 15.16 13.44
N TYR A 265 1.29 14.85 12.43
CA TYR A 265 1.57 15.20 11.03
C TYR A 265 1.58 16.72 10.84
N SER A 266 0.63 17.42 11.47
CA SER A 266 0.54 18.88 11.42
C SER A 266 1.76 19.54 12.04
N LEU A 267 2.23 19.01 13.18
CA LEU A 267 3.44 19.47 13.86
C LEU A 267 4.69 19.22 13.02
N LEU A 268 4.84 18.02 12.45
CA LEU A 268 5.96 17.70 11.55
C LEU A 268 6.00 18.62 10.33
N ASN A 269 4.84 18.92 9.74
CA ASN A 269 4.75 19.86 8.62
C ASN A 269 5.09 21.29 9.02
N TYR A 270 4.66 21.75 10.19
CA TYR A 270 5.05 23.06 10.73
C TYR A 270 6.57 23.14 10.91
N LEU A 271 7.16 22.15 11.59
CA LEU A 271 8.59 22.08 11.81
C LEU A 271 9.38 22.06 10.50
N ASN A 272 8.89 21.33 9.50
CA ASN A 272 9.53 21.27 8.20
C ASN A 272 9.50 22.63 7.47
N LYS A 273 8.34 23.29 7.47
CA LYS A 273 8.18 24.63 6.87
C LYS A 273 9.07 25.68 7.54
N GLU A 274 9.20 25.62 8.86
CA GLU A 274 9.91 26.63 9.63
C GLU A 274 11.43 26.43 9.60
N TYR A 275 11.91 25.18 9.68
CA TYR A 275 13.34 24.88 9.90
C TYR A 275 14.05 24.28 8.70
N ASP A 276 13.32 23.75 7.72
CA ASP A 276 13.86 22.90 6.66
C ASP A 276 13.41 23.31 5.25
N SER A 277 12.90 24.53 5.11
CA SER A 277 12.39 25.09 3.86
C SER A 277 13.42 25.24 2.74
N GLU A 278 14.71 25.19 3.05
CA GLU A 278 15.82 25.25 2.08
C GLU A 278 16.27 23.87 1.58
N ARG A 279 15.86 22.79 2.26
CA ARG A 279 16.21 21.42 1.91
C ARG A 279 15.09 20.77 1.10
N ILE A 280 15.46 19.85 0.23
CA ILE A 280 14.51 19.04 -0.53
C ILE A 280 13.91 18.03 0.43
N THR A 281 12.64 18.21 0.82
CA THR A 281 11.98 17.29 1.72
C THR A 281 11.38 16.11 0.95
N ILE A 282 11.74 14.89 1.35
CA ILE A 282 11.09 13.66 0.88
C ILE A 282 10.35 13.03 2.06
N TYR A 283 9.05 12.86 1.90
CA TYR A 283 8.18 12.22 2.88
C TYR A 283 8.16 10.71 2.65
N LEU A 284 8.53 9.93 3.66
CA LEU A 284 8.41 8.49 3.66
C LEU A 284 7.30 8.12 4.63
N ILE A 285 6.14 7.76 4.12
CA ILE A 285 4.93 7.55 4.92
C ILE A 285 4.61 6.08 4.95
N GLU A 286 4.60 5.48 6.13
CA GLU A 286 4.33 4.06 6.29
C GLU A 286 2.97 3.82 6.94
N GLU A 287 2.10 3.10 6.23
CA GLU A 287 0.78 2.63 6.70
C GLU A 287 -0.02 3.71 7.48
N PRO A 288 -0.24 4.90 6.89
CA PRO A 288 -0.87 5.97 7.63
C PRO A 288 -2.33 5.67 7.95
N GLU A 289 -2.97 4.71 7.27
CA GLU A 289 -4.31 4.20 7.57
C GLU A 289 -4.44 3.55 8.95
N ASN A 290 -3.33 3.13 9.57
CA ASN A 290 -3.38 2.48 10.87
C ASN A 290 -4.03 3.42 11.90
N SER A 291 -5.03 2.89 12.62
CA SER A 291 -5.89 3.62 13.56
C SER A 291 -6.73 4.78 12.97
N LEU A 292 -6.84 4.90 11.64
CA LEU A 292 -7.70 5.89 10.98
C LEU A 292 -8.99 5.24 10.48
N HIS A 293 -10.12 5.88 10.79
CA HIS A 293 -11.40 5.53 10.17
C HIS A 293 -11.37 5.83 8.65
N ARG A 294 -12.15 5.08 7.86
CA ARG A 294 -12.23 5.21 6.39
C ARG A 294 -12.37 6.66 5.89
N SER A 295 -13.24 7.46 6.51
CA SER A 295 -13.42 8.86 6.13
C SER A 295 -12.16 9.71 6.31
N MET A 296 -11.34 9.42 7.32
CA MET A 296 -10.06 10.10 7.56
C MET A 296 -9.00 9.63 6.58
N GLN A 297 -9.01 8.35 6.17
CA GLN A 297 -8.10 7.85 5.14
C GLN A 297 -8.34 8.56 3.80
N ILE A 298 -9.62 8.75 3.42
CA ILE A 298 -9.98 9.51 2.22
C ILE A 298 -9.55 10.99 2.33
N ALA A 299 -9.77 11.62 3.48
CA ALA A 299 -9.33 12.99 3.72
C ALA A 299 -7.80 13.14 3.64
N LEU A 300 -7.07 12.17 4.20
CA LEU A 300 -5.61 12.13 4.11
C LEU A 300 -5.12 11.93 2.68
N SER A 301 -5.76 11.04 1.91
CA SER A 301 -5.49 10.86 0.48
C SER A 301 -5.57 12.20 -0.25
N LYS A 302 -6.69 12.93 -0.11
CA LYS A 302 -6.84 14.29 -0.67
C LYS A 302 -5.73 15.22 -0.21
N GLN A 303 -5.41 15.22 1.07
CA GLN A 303 -4.35 16.08 1.60
C GLN A 303 -2.97 15.78 0.99
N LEU A 304 -2.62 14.51 0.79
CA LEU A 304 -1.33 14.12 0.23
C LEU A 304 -1.22 14.42 -1.27
N PHE A 305 -2.31 14.24 -2.03
CA PHE A 305 -2.26 14.39 -3.50
C PHE A 305 -2.63 15.80 -3.98
N GLU A 306 -3.56 16.50 -3.34
CA GLU A 306 -4.03 17.82 -3.79
C GLU A 306 -3.21 18.98 -3.21
N TYR A 307 -2.75 18.88 -1.95
CA TYR A 307 -2.03 20.00 -1.34
C TYR A 307 -0.57 20.02 -1.82
N GLY A 308 -0.14 21.15 -2.39
CA GLY A 308 1.23 21.38 -2.90
C GLY A 308 2.32 21.45 -1.82
N VAL A 309 2.07 20.98 -0.60
CA VAL A 309 3.09 20.84 0.45
C VAL A 309 3.90 19.56 0.25
N TYR A 310 3.27 18.48 -0.22
CA TYR A 310 3.90 17.18 -0.40
C TYR A 310 4.41 17.00 -1.84
N ASN A 311 5.50 17.69 -2.15
CA ASN A 311 6.10 17.63 -3.48
C ASN A 311 6.71 16.27 -3.78
N TYR A 312 7.40 15.67 -2.80
CA TYR A 312 8.07 14.38 -2.96
C TYR A 312 7.64 13.43 -1.84
N PHE A 313 6.99 12.32 -2.19
CA PHE A 313 6.67 11.29 -1.21
C PHE A 313 6.65 9.88 -1.77
N ILE A 314 6.94 8.94 -0.87
CA ILE A 314 6.75 7.51 -1.06
C ILE A 314 5.88 7.04 0.11
N LEU A 315 4.68 6.57 -0.21
CA LEU A 315 3.67 6.11 0.72
C LEU A 315 3.51 4.60 0.61
N SER A 316 3.66 3.83 1.68
CA SER A 316 3.19 2.44 1.70
C SER A 316 1.79 2.33 2.32
N THR A 317 0.94 1.50 1.71
CA THR A 317 -0.46 1.30 2.15
C THR A 317 -0.96 -0.11 1.84
N HIS A 318 -1.86 -0.59 2.69
CA HIS A 318 -2.77 -1.72 2.52
C HIS A 318 -4.21 -1.29 2.29
N SER A 319 -4.50 0.00 2.49
CA SER A 319 -5.81 0.59 2.31
C SER A 319 -6.06 0.98 0.86
N ALA A 320 -7.17 0.48 0.32
CA ALA A 320 -7.71 0.89 -0.98
C ALA A 320 -8.27 2.33 -0.93
N GLU A 321 -8.70 2.79 0.25
CA GLU A 321 -9.23 4.13 0.51
C GLU A 321 -8.16 5.21 0.34
N LEU A 322 -6.90 4.93 0.66
CA LEU A 322 -5.80 5.88 0.44
C LEU A 322 -5.49 6.11 -1.04
N LEU A 323 -5.91 5.17 -1.89
CA LEU A 323 -5.80 5.30 -3.33
C LEU A 323 -6.90 6.22 -3.91
N TYR A 324 -7.81 6.80 -3.10
CA TYR A 324 -8.98 7.53 -3.60
C TYR A 324 -8.62 8.65 -4.58
N GLU A 325 -7.73 9.57 -4.20
CA GLU A 325 -7.10 10.53 -5.11
C GLU A 325 -5.68 10.06 -5.46
N MET A 326 -5.30 10.14 -6.73
CA MET A 326 -3.98 9.66 -7.20
C MET A 326 -3.44 10.48 -8.38
N ASP A 327 -3.83 11.74 -8.47
CA ASP A 327 -3.38 12.59 -9.56
C ASP A 327 -1.85 12.72 -9.57
N ASP A 328 -1.24 12.35 -10.71
CA ASP A 328 0.20 12.38 -10.99
C ASP A 328 1.07 11.51 -10.06
N ALA A 329 0.48 10.44 -9.54
CA ALA A 329 1.16 9.45 -8.70
C ALA A 329 1.53 8.17 -9.46
N SER A 330 2.71 7.62 -9.19
CA SER A 330 3.08 6.27 -9.63
C SER A 330 2.64 5.25 -8.59
N LEU A 331 1.93 4.23 -9.03
CA LEU A 331 1.65 3.04 -8.23
C LEU A 331 2.76 2.02 -8.42
N ILE A 332 3.22 1.44 -7.32
CA ILE A 332 4.31 0.47 -7.27
C ILE A 332 3.82 -0.75 -6.49
N ARG A 333 3.61 -1.87 -7.18
CA ARG A 333 3.25 -3.14 -6.53
C ARG A 333 4.50 -3.87 -6.09
N VAL A 334 4.58 -4.25 -4.82
CA VAL A 334 5.61 -5.12 -4.26
C VAL A 334 5.03 -6.51 -4.05
N TYR A 335 5.69 -7.55 -4.58
CA TYR A 335 5.24 -8.93 -4.41
C TYR A 335 6.40 -9.92 -4.38
N SER A 336 6.19 -11.08 -3.77
CA SER A 336 7.14 -12.20 -3.75
C SER A 336 6.65 -13.32 -4.68
N LYS A 337 7.56 -14.01 -5.38
CA LYS A 337 7.22 -15.10 -6.32
C LYS A 337 7.09 -16.49 -5.67
N GLY A 338 6.90 -16.57 -4.35
CA GLY A 338 6.54 -17.82 -3.68
C GLY A 338 7.65 -18.87 -3.52
N ASN A 339 8.92 -18.51 -3.72
CA ASN A 339 10.03 -19.39 -3.36
C ASN A 339 10.62 -19.00 -2.00
N THR A 340 11.15 -19.98 -1.29
CA THR A 340 11.98 -19.88 -0.07
C THR A 340 13.12 -18.85 -0.12
N MET A 341 13.41 -18.28 -1.30
CA MET A 341 14.19 -17.06 -1.48
C MET A 341 13.26 -15.84 -1.45
N CYS A 342 13.28 -15.08 -0.35
CA CYS A 342 12.60 -13.79 -0.18
C CYS A 342 13.12 -12.72 -1.14
N SER A 343 12.82 -12.82 -2.43
CA SER A 343 13.12 -11.81 -3.44
C SER A 343 11.84 -11.06 -3.80
N SER A 344 11.80 -9.76 -3.51
CA SER A 344 10.66 -8.93 -3.88
C SER A 344 10.82 -8.31 -5.25
N LYS A 345 9.74 -8.33 -6.03
CA LYS A 345 9.64 -7.69 -7.33
C LYS A 345 8.75 -6.47 -7.26
N LEU A 346 9.05 -5.51 -8.12
CA LEU A 346 8.37 -4.22 -8.18
C LEU A 346 7.77 -4.00 -9.56
N TYR A 347 6.55 -3.48 -9.61
CA TYR A 347 5.85 -3.18 -10.86
C TYR A 347 5.24 -1.78 -10.82
N LYS A 348 5.58 -0.95 -11.82
CA LYS A 348 4.97 0.38 -12.02
C LYS A 348 3.68 0.25 -12.80
N VAL A 349 2.58 0.73 -12.23
CA VAL A 349 1.27 0.71 -12.89
C VAL A 349 1.22 1.76 -14.00
N PRO A 350 0.71 1.39 -15.19
CA PRO A 350 0.58 2.34 -16.29
C PRO A 350 -0.41 3.47 -16.00
N GLY A 351 -0.17 4.65 -16.59
CA GLY A 351 -0.95 5.87 -16.35
C GLY A 351 -2.43 5.79 -16.71
N ASN A 352 -2.81 4.83 -17.56
CA ASN A 352 -4.22 4.56 -17.92
C ASN A 352 -5.08 4.14 -16.72
N PHE A 353 -4.47 3.69 -15.63
CA PHE A 353 -5.17 3.36 -14.38
C PHE A 353 -5.94 4.56 -13.80
N LYS A 354 -5.45 5.79 -14.02
CA LYS A 354 -6.10 7.03 -13.54
C LYS A 354 -7.54 7.18 -14.06
N PHE A 355 -7.75 6.88 -15.34
CA PHE A 355 -9.09 6.95 -15.97
C PHE A 355 -9.99 5.83 -15.47
N ILE A 356 -9.42 4.63 -15.39
CA ILE A 356 -10.15 3.42 -15.00
C ILE A 356 -10.61 3.50 -13.54
N LYS A 357 -9.83 4.08 -12.62
CA LYS A 357 -10.27 4.24 -11.22
C LYS A 357 -11.41 5.27 -11.04
N LYS A 358 -11.47 6.32 -11.87
CA LYS A 358 -12.61 7.26 -11.88
C LYS A 358 -13.89 6.62 -12.41
N GLU A 359 -13.75 5.62 -13.28
CA GLU A 359 -14.85 4.89 -13.91
C GLU A 359 -15.22 3.59 -13.17
N LEU A 360 -14.30 2.99 -12.40
CA LEU A 360 -14.43 1.67 -11.78
C LEU A 360 -14.23 1.69 -10.24
N ASN A 361 -15.18 1.03 -9.59
CA ASN A 361 -15.53 0.95 -8.17
C ASN A 361 -14.35 0.63 -7.20
N ALA A 362 -14.54 0.94 -5.90
CA ALA A 362 -13.64 0.59 -4.79
C ALA A 362 -13.17 -0.88 -4.80
N ALA A 363 -14.02 -1.79 -5.30
CA ALA A 363 -13.68 -3.21 -5.48
C ALA A 363 -12.44 -3.45 -6.35
N LEU A 364 -12.20 -2.64 -7.40
CA LEU A 364 -10.98 -2.75 -8.20
C LEU A 364 -9.74 -2.37 -7.40
N ALA A 365 -9.84 -1.36 -6.53
CA ALA A 365 -8.72 -0.95 -5.69
C ALA A 365 -8.38 -2.03 -4.66
N THR A 366 -9.38 -2.74 -4.10
CA THR A 366 -9.16 -3.90 -3.23
C THR A 366 -8.52 -5.07 -3.97
N ALA A 367 -8.93 -5.34 -5.22
CA ALA A 367 -8.34 -6.41 -6.03
C ALA A 367 -6.84 -6.25 -6.28
N LEU A 368 -6.28 -5.04 -6.21
CA LEU A 368 -4.84 -4.77 -6.37
C LEU A 368 -3.97 -5.48 -5.31
N PHE A 369 -4.55 -5.78 -4.15
CA PHE A 369 -3.86 -6.42 -3.03
C PHE A 369 -3.87 -7.95 -3.12
N SER A 370 -4.55 -8.51 -4.12
CA SER A 370 -4.71 -9.95 -4.32
C SER A 370 -3.67 -10.50 -5.32
N ASN A 371 -3.43 -11.81 -5.29
CA ASN A 371 -2.56 -12.51 -6.24
C ASN A 371 -3.36 -13.04 -7.45
N ARG A 372 -4.61 -13.43 -7.23
CA ARG A 372 -5.55 -13.95 -8.21
C ARG A 372 -6.90 -13.29 -8.00
N VAL A 373 -7.55 -12.89 -9.09
CA VAL A 373 -8.84 -12.20 -9.02
C VAL A 373 -9.80 -12.85 -10.00
N LEU A 374 -10.89 -13.42 -9.48
CA LEU A 374 -12.01 -13.91 -10.29
C LEU A 374 -12.98 -12.76 -10.57
N LEU A 375 -13.07 -12.37 -11.84
CA LEU A 375 -13.99 -11.39 -12.36
C LEU A 375 -15.35 -12.05 -12.57
N ILE A 376 -16.35 -11.55 -11.86
CA ILE A 376 -17.71 -12.09 -11.81
C ILE A 376 -18.69 -11.10 -12.45
N GLU A 377 -19.59 -11.62 -13.28
CA GLU A 377 -20.57 -10.84 -14.02
C GLU A 377 -21.61 -10.17 -13.10
N GLY A 378 -22.24 -10.92 -12.19
CA GLY A 378 -23.36 -10.46 -11.39
C GLY A 378 -23.34 -10.89 -9.92
N PRO A 379 -24.26 -10.35 -9.09
CA PRO A 379 -24.32 -10.64 -7.67
C PRO A 379 -24.73 -12.09 -7.38
N SER A 380 -25.45 -12.75 -8.28
CA SER A 380 -25.93 -14.13 -8.09
C SER A 380 -24.76 -15.12 -8.14
N GLU A 381 -23.88 -14.96 -9.11
CA GLU A 381 -22.64 -15.72 -9.25
C GLU A 381 -21.74 -15.51 -8.01
N LYS A 382 -21.67 -14.25 -7.52
CA LYS A 382 -20.84 -13.90 -6.36
C LYS A 382 -21.27 -14.68 -5.11
N VAL A 383 -22.55 -14.65 -4.75
CA VAL A 383 -23.03 -15.34 -3.54
C VAL A 383 -22.83 -16.85 -3.62
N LEU A 384 -22.98 -17.43 -4.81
CA LEU A 384 -22.74 -18.86 -5.05
C LEU A 384 -21.27 -19.23 -4.85
N PHE A 385 -20.37 -18.49 -5.50
CA PHE A 385 -18.93 -18.75 -5.41
C PHE A 385 -18.41 -18.50 -3.98
N GLU A 386 -18.90 -17.49 -3.28
CA GLU A 386 -18.58 -17.24 -1.87
C GLU A 386 -18.98 -18.44 -0.98
N LYS A 387 -20.19 -19.00 -1.16
CA LYS A 387 -20.64 -20.18 -0.42
C LYS A 387 -19.73 -21.39 -0.66
N ILE A 388 -19.46 -21.70 -1.93
CA ILE A 388 -18.64 -22.87 -2.30
C ILE A 388 -17.22 -22.72 -1.73
N LEU A 389 -16.61 -21.56 -1.89
CA LEU A 389 -15.25 -21.31 -1.40
C LEU A 389 -15.18 -21.32 0.13
N THR A 390 -16.21 -20.83 0.83
CA THR A 390 -16.27 -20.87 2.29
C THR A 390 -16.26 -22.31 2.82
N ILE A 391 -16.89 -23.25 2.10
CA ILE A 391 -16.94 -24.66 2.50
C ILE A 391 -15.66 -25.38 2.09
N VAL A 392 -15.22 -25.24 0.85
CA VAL A 392 -14.10 -26.04 0.31
C VAL A 392 -12.74 -25.48 0.71
N LYS A 393 -12.59 -24.15 0.69
CA LYS A 393 -11.33 -23.48 1.02
C LYS A 393 -11.59 -22.14 1.72
N PRO A 394 -11.99 -22.15 3.00
CA PRO A 394 -12.33 -20.92 3.73
C PRO A 394 -11.17 -19.90 3.79
N THR A 395 -9.93 -20.36 3.59
CA THR A 395 -8.71 -19.53 3.61
C THR A 395 -8.32 -18.98 2.24
N TYR A 396 -9.14 -19.09 1.19
CA TYR A 396 -8.76 -18.68 -0.17
C TYR A 396 -8.32 -17.21 -0.28
N GLU A 397 -8.92 -16.32 0.51
CA GLU A 397 -8.52 -14.90 0.56
C GLU A 397 -7.14 -14.70 1.19
N LEU A 398 -6.80 -15.49 2.23
CA LEU A 398 -5.47 -15.51 2.84
C LEU A 398 -4.41 -16.02 1.87
N GLU A 399 -4.79 -16.93 0.97
CA GLU A 399 -3.96 -17.43 -0.13
C GLU A 399 -3.91 -16.48 -1.34
N GLY A 400 -4.47 -15.27 -1.20
CA GLY A 400 -4.44 -14.20 -2.18
C GLY A 400 -5.43 -14.36 -3.33
N GLY A 401 -6.50 -15.16 -3.17
CA GLY A 401 -7.66 -15.16 -4.06
C GLY A 401 -8.63 -14.03 -3.72
N TYR A 402 -9.33 -13.47 -4.71
CA TYR A 402 -10.36 -12.45 -4.49
C TYR A 402 -11.46 -12.53 -5.54
N LEU A 403 -12.70 -12.32 -5.10
CA LEU A 403 -13.88 -12.27 -5.96
C LEU A 403 -14.23 -10.81 -6.25
N LEU A 404 -14.06 -10.39 -7.51
CA LEU A 404 -14.42 -9.04 -7.94
C LEU A 404 -15.73 -9.06 -8.72
N LEU A 405 -16.73 -8.37 -8.19
CA LEU A 405 -17.98 -8.11 -8.89
C LEU A 405 -17.78 -6.98 -9.91
N VAL A 406 -17.93 -7.29 -11.20
CA VAL A 406 -17.84 -6.33 -12.31
C VAL A 406 -19.18 -5.62 -12.54
N ASP A 407 -20.30 -6.25 -12.15
CA ASP A 407 -21.66 -5.75 -12.34
C ASP A 407 -21.98 -5.49 -13.82
N GLY A 408 -21.69 -6.51 -14.64
CA GLY A 408 -21.89 -6.51 -16.08
C GLY A 408 -20.76 -7.20 -16.84
N ILE A 409 -20.78 -7.00 -18.16
CA ILE A 409 -19.97 -7.77 -19.12
C ILE A 409 -18.68 -7.10 -19.57
N LYS A 410 -18.32 -5.96 -18.97
CA LYS A 410 -17.16 -5.15 -19.37
C LYS A 410 -15.87 -5.61 -18.68
N PHE A 411 -15.44 -6.85 -18.93
CA PHE A 411 -14.24 -7.43 -18.30
C PHE A 411 -12.90 -6.84 -18.79
N LYS A 412 -12.86 -6.31 -20.00
CA LYS A 412 -11.61 -5.90 -20.68
C LYS A 412 -10.73 -4.92 -19.90
N PRO A 413 -11.25 -3.83 -19.29
CA PRO A 413 -10.43 -2.92 -18.51
C PRO A 413 -9.81 -3.59 -17.28
N TYR A 414 -10.60 -4.39 -16.57
CA TYR A 414 -10.16 -5.15 -15.40
C TYR A 414 -9.08 -6.17 -15.76
N TYR A 415 -9.34 -7.01 -16.77
CA TYR A 415 -8.42 -8.06 -17.20
C TYR A 415 -7.07 -7.49 -17.62
N LYS A 416 -7.07 -6.40 -18.40
CA LYS A 416 -5.85 -5.75 -18.87
C LYS A 416 -5.01 -5.20 -17.71
N ILE A 417 -5.62 -4.46 -16.78
CA ILE A 417 -4.90 -3.92 -15.61
C ILE A 417 -4.33 -5.05 -14.76
N LEU A 418 -5.13 -6.04 -14.41
CA LEU A 418 -4.68 -7.13 -13.54
C LEU A 418 -3.50 -7.87 -14.18
N LYS A 419 -3.58 -8.18 -15.49
CA LYS A 419 -2.49 -8.82 -16.24
C LYS A 419 -1.24 -7.95 -16.30
N GLU A 420 -1.39 -6.64 -16.53
CA GLU A 420 -0.29 -5.67 -16.47
C GLU A 420 0.37 -5.68 -15.08
N LEU A 421 -0.41 -5.68 -14.00
CA LEU A 421 0.04 -5.73 -12.60
C LEU A 421 0.67 -7.06 -12.17
N ASN A 422 0.75 -8.04 -13.06
CA ASN A 422 1.14 -9.42 -12.75
C ASN A 422 0.26 -10.02 -11.62
N ILE A 423 -1.01 -9.62 -11.57
CA ILE A 423 -2.09 -10.31 -10.85
C ILE A 423 -2.70 -11.27 -11.85
N ILE A 424 -3.07 -12.48 -11.45
CA ILE A 424 -3.68 -13.45 -12.37
C ILE A 424 -5.18 -13.13 -12.48
N PRO A 425 -5.66 -12.56 -13.60
CA PRO A 425 -7.08 -12.39 -13.81
C PRO A 425 -7.71 -13.74 -14.19
N ILE A 426 -8.84 -14.05 -13.58
CA ILE A 426 -9.67 -15.19 -13.93
C ILE A 426 -11.01 -14.63 -14.37
N VAL A 427 -11.57 -15.08 -15.49
CA VAL A 427 -12.87 -14.63 -15.97
C VAL A 427 -13.80 -15.82 -16.04
N LYS A 428 -15.01 -15.70 -15.50
CA LYS A 428 -16.12 -16.62 -15.78
C LYS A 428 -17.28 -15.80 -16.33
N THR A 429 -17.82 -16.21 -17.48
CA THR A 429 -18.92 -15.50 -18.14
C THR A 429 -19.79 -16.45 -18.94
N ASP A 430 -21.02 -16.04 -19.21
CA ASP A 430 -22.00 -16.84 -19.94
C ASP A 430 -21.81 -16.79 -21.46
N ASN A 431 -22.29 -17.84 -22.14
CA ASN A 431 -22.21 -17.95 -23.59
C ASN A 431 -23.38 -17.19 -24.26
N ASP A 432 -23.39 -15.88 -24.09
CA ASP A 432 -24.49 -15.02 -24.56
C ASP A 432 -24.51 -14.84 -26.07
N PHE A 433 -25.70 -14.99 -26.65
CA PHE A 433 -25.98 -14.64 -28.04
C PHE A 433 -26.90 -13.41 -28.07
N LYS A 434 -26.63 -12.47 -28.98
CA LYS A 434 -27.48 -11.28 -29.15
C LYS A 434 -27.97 -11.18 -30.57
N SER A 435 -29.29 -11.11 -30.75
CA SER A 435 -29.89 -10.86 -32.06
C SER A 435 -29.55 -9.46 -32.57
N LYS A 436 -29.17 -9.35 -33.85
CA LYS A 436 -28.94 -8.06 -34.50
C LYS A 436 -30.23 -7.24 -34.59
N ARG A 437 -30.12 -5.91 -34.45
CA ARG A 437 -31.28 -5.01 -34.57
C ARG A 437 -31.85 -5.12 -35.98
N GLY A 438 -33.12 -5.51 -36.09
CA GLY A 438 -33.82 -5.70 -37.36
C GLY A 438 -33.62 -7.07 -38.03
N GLN A 439 -32.78 -7.95 -37.49
CA GLN A 439 -32.55 -9.31 -38.00
C GLN A 439 -32.65 -10.32 -36.84
N PRO A 440 -33.85 -10.79 -36.49
CA PRO A 440 -34.06 -11.63 -35.30
C PRO A 440 -33.34 -12.99 -35.40
N ASN A 441 -33.11 -13.48 -36.62
CA ASN A 441 -32.48 -14.78 -36.87
C ASN A 441 -30.94 -14.69 -36.90
N SER A 442 -30.36 -13.50 -36.96
CA SER A 442 -28.90 -13.30 -36.98
C SER A 442 -28.39 -12.98 -35.57
N PHE A 443 -27.51 -13.82 -35.04
CA PHE A 443 -26.98 -13.69 -33.67
C PHE A 443 -25.49 -13.40 -33.67
N ASP A 444 -25.12 -12.35 -32.96
CA ASP A 444 -23.74 -12.09 -32.57
C ASP A 444 -23.37 -12.97 -31.37
N LEU A 445 -22.23 -13.65 -31.47
CA LEU A 445 -21.67 -14.54 -30.44
C LEU A 445 -20.97 -13.73 -29.34
N ILE A 446 -21.71 -12.90 -28.60
CA ILE A 446 -21.14 -11.90 -27.69
C ILE A 446 -20.31 -12.54 -26.57
N GLY A 447 -20.75 -13.67 -26.00
CA GLY A 447 -20.00 -14.37 -24.95
C GLY A 447 -18.59 -14.77 -25.41
N LEU A 448 -18.50 -15.58 -26.47
CA LEU A 448 -17.23 -16.01 -27.05
C LEU A 448 -16.40 -14.85 -27.59
N ASN A 449 -17.01 -13.90 -28.30
CA ASN A 449 -16.31 -12.75 -28.86
C ASN A 449 -15.72 -11.84 -27.78
N ARG A 450 -16.39 -11.73 -26.62
CA ARG A 450 -15.88 -11.02 -25.44
C ARG A 450 -14.63 -11.71 -24.91
N CYS A 451 -14.64 -13.04 -24.77
CA CYS A 451 -13.49 -13.82 -24.34
C CYS A 451 -12.31 -13.73 -25.32
N LEU A 452 -12.56 -13.85 -26.63
CA LEU A 452 -11.53 -13.73 -27.67
C LEU A 452 -10.90 -12.33 -27.71
N GLU A 453 -11.70 -11.29 -27.47
CA GLU A 453 -11.22 -9.91 -27.40
C GLU A 453 -10.23 -9.70 -26.24
N LEU A 454 -10.37 -10.43 -25.11
CA LEU A 454 -9.44 -10.32 -23.97
C LEU A 454 -8.03 -10.82 -24.31
N ILE A 455 -7.91 -11.78 -25.22
CA ILE A 455 -6.64 -12.35 -25.68
C ILE A 455 -6.21 -11.79 -27.05
N SER A 456 -6.86 -10.72 -27.52
CA SER A 456 -6.56 -10.06 -28.80
C SER A 456 -6.64 -10.99 -30.01
N GLN A 457 -7.63 -11.89 -30.04
CA GLN A 457 -7.94 -12.74 -31.20
C GLN A 457 -9.09 -12.19 -32.03
N ASP A 458 -9.17 -12.66 -33.28
CA ASP A 458 -10.24 -12.32 -34.21
C ASP A 458 -11.59 -12.78 -33.68
N LYS A 459 -12.60 -11.91 -33.86
CA LYS A 459 -13.98 -12.20 -33.48
C LYS A 459 -14.56 -13.23 -34.44
N LEU A 460 -15.42 -14.08 -33.92
CA LEU A 460 -16.26 -14.97 -34.71
C LEU A 460 -17.38 -14.18 -35.38
N ASP A 461 -17.69 -14.59 -36.60
CA ASP A 461 -18.80 -14.06 -37.37
C ASP A 461 -20.15 -14.38 -36.73
N ALA A 462 -21.14 -13.55 -37.04
CA ALA A 462 -22.51 -13.80 -36.64
C ALA A 462 -23.06 -15.04 -37.34
N ILE A 463 -23.94 -15.77 -36.65
CA ILE A 463 -24.59 -16.96 -37.19
C ILE A 463 -26.07 -16.70 -37.45
N GLU A 464 -26.63 -17.41 -38.42
CA GLU A 464 -28.07 -17.43 -38.65
C GLU A 464 -28.69 -18.70 -38.05
N ILE A 465 -29.74 -18.52 -37.25
CA ILE A 465 -30.50 -19.60 -36.63
C ILE A 465 -31.94 -19.51 -37.12
N ASN A 466 -32.41 -20.56 -37.81
CA ASN A 466 -33.79 -20.65 -38.27
C ASN A 466 -34.66 -21.35 -37.22
N TYR A 467 -35.59 -20.60 -36.62
CA TYR A 467 -36.52 -21.09 -35.60
C TYR A 467 -37.93 -20.55 -35.79
N SER A 468 -38.94 -21.29 -35.31
CA SER A 468 -40.27 -20.74 -35.04
C SER A 468 -40.28 -20.05 -33.67
N LEU A 469 -41.25 -19.17 -33.40
CA LEU A 469 -41.33 -18.42 -32.13
C LEU A 469 -41.36 -19.35 -30.90
N GLU A 470 -42.00 -20.51 -31.01
CA GLU A 470 -42.10 -21.52 -29.94
C GLU A 470 -40.79 -22.31 -29.74
N GLU A 471 -39.99 -22.46 -30.80
CA GLU A 471 -38.73 -23.22 -30.77
C GLU A 471 -37.50 -22.36 -30.46
N ARG A 472 -37.66 -21.04 -30.42
CA ARG A 472 -36.57 -20.07 -30.36
C ARG A 472 -35.58 -20.38 -29.23
N GLU A 473 -36.10 -20.55 -28.01
CA GLU A 473 -35.26 -20.75 -26.82
C GLU A 473 -34.46 -22.05 -26.92
N ARG A 474 -35.13 -23.14 -27.28
CA ARG A 474 -34.50 -24.45 -27.46
C ARG A 474 -33.42 -24.43 -28.53
N LYS A 475 -33.72 -23.89 -29.71
CA LYS A 475 -32.75 -23.83 -30.82
C LYS A 475 -31.56 -22.95 -30.52
N VAL A 476 -31.74 -21.85 -29.79
CA VAL A 476 -30.63 -21.00 -29.34
C VAL A 476 -29.74 -21.75 -28.36
N ILE A 477 -30.30 -22.50 -27.40
CA ILE A 477 -29.53 -23.32 -26.44
C ILE A 477 -28.76 -24.44 -27.16
N GLU A 478 -29.39 -25.14 -28.10
CA GLU A 478 -28.72 -26.17 -28.93
C GLU A 478 -27.54 -25.57 -29.70
N ASN A 479 -27.73 -24.41 -30.36
CA ASN A 479 -26.65 -23.73 -31.09
C ASN A 479 -25.53 -23.22 -30.17
N LYS A 480 -25.83 -22.78 -28.94
CA LYS A 480 -24.81 -22.42 -27.95
C LYS A 480 -23.88 -23.59 -27.65
N LYS A 481 -24.45 -24.78 -27.42
CA LYS A 481 -23.68 -26.02 -27.16
C LYS A 481 -22.88 -26.44 -28.39
N ASP A 482 -23.50 -26.45 -29.57
CA ASP A 482 -22.85 -26.85 -30.81
C ASP A 482 -21.65 -25.97 -31.16
N ILE A 483 -21.75 -24.65 -30.95
CA ILE A 483 -20.62 -23.72 -31.20
C ILE A 483 -19.52 -23.92 -30.16
N TYR A 484 -19.89 -24.10 -28.88
CA TYR A 484 -18.93 -24.37 -27.83
C TYR A 484 -18.07 -25.60 -28.16
N ASP A 485 -18.73 -26.69 -28.59
CA ASP A 485 -18.06 -27.94 -28.94
C ASP A 485 -17.26 -27.81 -30.26
N ARG A 486 -17.80 -27.10 -31.26
CA ARG A 486 -17.07 -26.85 -32.53
C ARG A 486 -15.80 -26.04 -32.33
N GLU A 487 -15.82 -25.08 -31.42
CA GLU A 487 -14.72 -24.17 -31.13
C GLU A 487 -13.86 -24.64 -29.93
N GLU A 488 -13.89 -25.93 -29.58
CA GLU A 488 -13.17 -26.52 -28.43
C GLU A 488 -11.69 -26.13 -28.38
N LYS A 489 -11.02 -26.02 -29.54
CA LYS A 489 -9.61 -25.56 -29.63
C LYS A 489 -9.43 -24.12 -29.15
N LYS A 490 -10.36 -23.22 -29.47
CA LYS A 490 -10.34 -21.82 -29.01
C LYS A 490 -10.70 -21.75 -27.53
N VAL A 491 -11.70 -22.51 -27.08
CA VAL A 491 -12.08 -22.62 -25.66
C VAL A 491 -10.91 -23.12 -24.81
N SER A 492 -10.22 -24.19 -25.24
CA SER A 492 -9.03 -24.71 -24.56
C SER A 492 -7.89 -23.69 -24.49
N LYS A 493 -7.77 -22.81 -25.49
CA LYS A 493 -6.79 -21.71 -25.47
C LYS A 493 -7.18 -20.61 -24.49
N LEU A 494 -8.48 -20.30 -24.38
CA LEU A 494 -9.01 -19.37 -23.38
C LEU A 494 -8.76 -19.87 -21.95
N GLU A 495 -8.96 -21.18 -21.70
CA GLU A 495 -8.71 -21.78 -20.39
C GLU A 495 -7.24 -21.63 -19.96
N LYS A 496 -6.28 -21.72 -20.89
CA LYS A 496 -4.84 -21.51 -20.60
C LYS A 496 -4.53 -20.07 -20.16
N ASP A 497 -5.33 -19.11 -20.58
CA ASP A 497 -5.26 -17.70 -20.18
C ASP A 497 -6.19 -17.36 -18.99
N ASN A 498 -6.71 -18.38 -18.29
CA ASN A 498 -7.66 -18.30 -17.17
C ASN A 498 -9.02 -17.66 -17.52
N ILE A 499 -9.48 -17.85 -18.76
CA ILE A 499 -10.79 -17.36 -19.21
C ILE A 499 -11.71 -18.57 -19.40
N TYR A 500 -12.80 -18.60 -18.66
CA TYR A 500 -13.79 -19.67 -18.63
C TYR A 500 -15.12 -19.15 -19.14
N ILE A 501 -15.70 -19.87 -20.10
CA ILE A 501 -17.02 -19.59 -20.63
C ILE A 501 -17.94 -20.75 -20.30
N SER A 502 -19.16 -20.45 -19.84
CA SER A 502 -20.21 -21.45 -19.61
C SER A 502 -20.57 -22.14 -20.93
N ARG A 503 -21.08 -23.38 -20.91
CA ARG A 503 -21.54 -24.02 -22.16
C ARG A 503 -22.77 -23.28 -22.70
N VAL A 504 -23.68 -22.91 -21.79
CA VAL A 504 -24.91 -22.16 -22.08
C VAL A 504 -24.97 -20.92 -21.18
N ASP A 505 -25.07 -21.13 -19.88
CA ASP A 505 -25.06 -20.16 -18.79
C ASP A 505 -24.74 -20.87 -17.46
N LEU A 506 -24.59 -20.11 -16.38
CA LEU A 506 -24.31 -20.66 -15.04
C LEU A 506 -25.37 -21.67 -14.57
N GLU A 507 -26.65 -21.42 -14.81
CA GLU A 507 -27.74 -22.27 -14.31
C GLU A 507 -27.74 -23.65 -14.98
N HIS A 508 -27.46 -23.70 -16.28
CA HIS A 508 -27.27 -24.95 -16.99
C HIS A 508 -26.01 -25.69 -16.51
N ASP A 509 -24.90 -24.97 -16.29
CA ASP A 509 -23.66 -25.53 -15.73
C ASP A 509 -23.89 -26.07 -14.30
N LEU A 510 -24.78 -25.48 -13.50
CA LEU A 510 -25.15 -26.02 -12.19
C LEU A 510 -26.01 -27.28 -12.31
N TYR A 511 -26.98 -27.28 -13.23
CA TYR A 511 -27.88 -28.41 -13.41
C TYR A 511 -27.16 -29.68 -13.86
N THR A 512 -26.06 -29.56 -14.62
CA THR A 512 -25.22 -30.71 -15.00
C THR A 512 -24.52 -31.34 -13.80
N VAL A 513 -24.20 -30.55 -12.75
CA VAL A 513 -23.44 -31.03 -11.60
C VAL A 513 -24.32 -31.48 -10.44
N ILE A 514 -25.41 -30.76 -10.17
CA ILE A 514 -26.33 -30.98 -9.04
C ILE A 514 -27.81 -31.05 -9.46
N PRO A 515 -28.18 -31.94 -10.41
CA PRO A 515 -29.54 -32.01 -10.93
C PRO A 515 -30.58 -32.34 -9.85
N ASP A 516 -30.27 -33.30 -8.97
CA ASP A 516 -31.18 -33.76 -7.91
C ASP A 516 -31.53 -32.61 -6.96
N LYS A 517 -30.52 -31.81 -6.60
CA LYS A 517 -30.70 -30.65 -5.72
C LYS A 517 -31.53 -29.56 -6.37
N MET A 518 -31.25 -29.25 -7.63
CA MET A 518 -32.04 -28.25 -8.35
C MET A 518 -33.50 -28.68 -8.51
N ASN A 519 -33.76 -29.97 -8.74
CA ASN A 519 -35.11 -30.53 -8.79
C ASN A 519 -35.80 -30.47 -7.42
N GLU A 520 -35.07 -30.72 -6.33
CA GLU A 520 -35.59 -30.60 -4.95
C GLU A 520 -36.00 -29.16 -4.61
N VAL A 521 -35.19 -28.18 -5.01
CA VAL A 521 -35.42 -26.76 -4.65
C VAL A 521 -36.43 -26.06 -5.56
N PHE A 522 -36.41 -26.34 -6.86
CA PHE A 522 -37.19 -25.60 -7.87
C PHE A 522 -38.27 -26.43 -8.59
N GLY A 523 -38.38 -27.73 -8.26
CA GLY A 523 -39.33 -28.66 -8.86
C GLY A 523 -38.84 -29.27 -10.18
N SER A 524 -39.29 -30.49 -10.47
CA SER A 524 -38.81 -31.34 -11.58
C SER A 524 -39.27 -30.92 -12.98
N GLY A 525 -40.10 -29.87 -13.10
CA GLY A 525 -40.70 -29.45 -14.38
C GLY A 525 -39.76 -28.62 -15.24
N ASN A 526 -39.33 -27.46 -14.72
CA ASN A 526 -38.36 -26.59 -15.39
C ASN A 526 -37.48 -25.86 -14.35
N PRO A 527 -36.59 -26.60 -13.65
CA PRO A 527 -35.80 -26.07 -12.54
C PRO A 527 -34.90 -24.91 -12.97
N ILE A 528 -34.37 -24.95 -14.20
CA ILE A 528 -33.48 -23.92 -14.76
C ILE A 528 -34.24 -22.61 -14.96
N SER A 529 -35.39 -22.63 -15.66
CA SER A 529 -36.18 -21.41 -15.89
C SER A 529 -36.71 -20.82 -14.58
N ASN A 530 -37.10 -21.67 -13.64
CA ASN A 530 -37.51 -21.24 -12.30
C ASN A 530 -36.37 -20.55 -11.55
N MET A 531 -35.14 -21.06 -11.67
CA MET A 531 -33.96 -20.44 -11.07
C MET A 531 -33.61 -19.10 -11.72
N GLN A 532 -33.70 -18.99 -13.05
CA GLN A 532 -33.43 -17.75 -13.79
C GLN A 532 -34.43 -16.63 -13.44
N ASN A 533 -35.68 -16.98 -13.15
CA ASN A 533 -36.67 -16.01 -12.67
C ASN A 533 -36.26 -15.48 -11.29
N LYS A 534 -36.08 -14.16 -11.13
CA LYS A 534 -35.54 -13.56 -9.90
C LYS A 534 -34.22 -14.22 -9.46
N LYS A 535 -33.29 -14.40 -10.41
CA LYS A 535 -31.98 -15.06 -10.31
C LYS A 535 -31.32 -14.99 -8.93
N LEU A 536 -31.07 -13.79 -8.39
CA LEU A 536 -30.40 -13.62 -7.10
C LEU A 536 -31.16 -14.26 -5.92
N ILE A 537 -32.48 -14.03 -5.83
CA ILE A 537 -33.31 -14.54 -4.73
C ILE A 537 -33.36 -16.06 -4.77
N ASN A 538 -33.49 -16.62 -5.97
CA ASN A 538 -33.55 -18.06 -6.13
C ASN A 538 -32.18 -18.71 -5.94
N MET A 539 -31.09 -18.04 -6.32
CA MET A 539 -29.73 -18.48 -5.99
C MET A 539 -29.51 -18.60 -4.47
N LEU A 540 -29.99 -17.62 -3.69
CA LEU A 540 -29.89 -17.69 -2.22
C LEU A 540 -30.64 -18.90 -1.64
N LYS A 541 -31.84 -19.20 -2.16
CA LYS A 541 -32.59 -20.40 -1.75
C LYS A 541 -31.87 -21.70 -2.06
N LEU A 542 -31.14 -21.75 -3.17
CA LEU A 542 -30.31 -22.91 -3.52
C LEU A 542 -29.14 -23.03 -2.53
N ILE A 543 -28.43 -21.93 -2.31
CA ILE A 543 -27.26 -21.84 -1.41
C ILE A 543 -27.59 -22.28 0.02
N ASP A 544 -28.74 -21.89 0.55
CA ASP A 544 -29.19 -22.28 1.89
C ASP A 544 -29.40 -23.79 2.04
N LYS A 545 -29.65 -24.49 0.94
CA LYS A 545 -29.92 -25.93 0.92
C LYS A 545 -28.73 -26.76 0.46
N LEU A 546 -27.69 -26.15 -0.10
CA LEU A 546 -26.48 -26.87 -0.57
C LEU A 546 -25.76 -27.53 0.60
N SER A 547 -25.49 -28.82 0.44
CA SER A 547 -24.63 -29.62 1.32
C SER A 547 -23.16 -29.41 0.99
N ASP A 548 -22.29 -29.81 1.92
CA ASP A 548 -20.84 -29.71 1.73
C ASP A 548 -20.37 -30.59 0.58
N GLU A 549 -20.88 -31.83 0.47
CA GLU A 549 -20.56 -32.75 -0.62
C GLU A 549 -20.92 -32.17 -2.01
N GLU A 550 -22.06 -31.49 -2.12
CA GLU A 550 -22.46 -30.80 -3.35
C GLU A 550 -21.51 -29.66 -3.68
N CYS A 551 -21.00 -28.92 -2.69
CA CYS A 551 -20.01 -27.86 -2.91
C CYS A 551 -18.67 -28.42 -3.42
N TYR A 552 -18.21 -29.55 -2.89
CA TYR A 552 -17.04 -30.26 -3.41
C TYR A 552 -17.27 -30.76 -4.84
N ARG A 553 -18.45 -31.31 -5.14
CA ARG A 553 -18.79 -31.72 -6.52
C ARG A 553 -18.77 -30.54 -7.49
N ILE A 554 -19.29 -29.37 -7.09
CA ILE A 554 -19.29 -28.17 -7.93
C ILE A 554 -17.87 -27.71 -8.22
N ILE A 555 -17.00 -27.57 -7.22
CA ILE A 555 -15.63 -27.10 -7.47
C ILE A 555 -14.83 -28.12 -8.30
N GLU A 556 -15.13 -29.42 -8.17
CA GLU A 556 -14.46 -30.49 -8.91
C GLU A 556 -14.83 -30.57 -10.38
N ALA A 557 -16.04 -30.11 -10.73
CA ALA A 557 -16.60 -30.18 -12.07
C ALA A 557 -15.81 -29.37 -13.11
N SER A 558 -15.84 -29.85 -14.36
CA SER A 558 -15.16 -29.19 -15.49
C SER A 558 -15.68 -27.79 -15.77
N ASP A 559 -16.97 -27.55 -15.52
CA ASP A 559 -17.63 -26.29 -15.85
C ASP A 559 -17.29 -25.15 -14.85
N PHE A 560 -16.71 -25.50 -13.69
CA PHE A 560 -16.31 -24.60 -12.60
C PHE A 560 -14.79 -24.57 -12.34
N LYS A 561 -13.97 -24.97 -13.32
CA LYS A 561 -12.50 -24.84 -13.27
C LYS A 561 -12.03 -23.44 -12.87
N CYS A 562 -12.82 -22.39 -13.12
CA CYS A 562 -12.53 -21.03 -12.66
C CYS A 562 -12.28 -20.93 -11.15
N LEU A 563 -13.02 -21.69 -10.34
CA LEU A 563 -12.85 -21.74 -8.89
C LEU A 563 -11.57 -22.48 -8.49
N LYS A 564 -11.23 -23.57 -9.21
CA LYS A 564 -9.93 -24.24 -9.02
C LYS A 564 -8.76 -23.34 -9.38
N SER A 565 -8.87 -22.51 -10.40
CA SER A 565 -7.79 -21.56 -10.74
C SER A 565 -7.62 -20.46 -9.69
N LEU A 566 -8.70 -20.14 -8.96
CA LEU A 566 -8.66 -19.17 -7.88
C LEU A 566 -7.97 -19.70 -6.63
N VAL A 567 -8.10 -21.01 -6.33
CA VAL A 567 -7.58 -21.65 -5.11
C VAL A 567 -6.36 -22.51 -5.45
N GLN A 568 -5.22 -22.31 -4.77
CA GLN A 568 -4.00 -23.06 -5.11
C GLN A 568 -4.06 -24.41 -4.39
N ASN A 569 -3.91 -25.52 -5.12
CA ASN A 569 -3.98 -26.89 -4.60
C ASN A 569 -5.32 -27.21 -3.90
N ILE A 570 -6.22 -27.84 -4.65
CA ILE A 570 -7.35 -28.61 -4.12
C ILE A 570 -6.89 -30.05 -3.96
#